data_AF-A0A661IJU6-F1
#
_entry.id   AF-A0A661IJU6-F1
#
_cell.length_a   1.000
_cell.length_b   1.000
_cell.length_c   1.000
_cell.angle_alpha   90.00
_cell.angle_beta   90.00
_cell.angle_gamma   90.00
#
_symmetry.space_group_name_H-M   'P 1'
#
loop_
_entity.id
_entity.type
_entity.pdbx_description
1 polymer ?
#
loop_
_entity_poly.entity_id
_entity_poly.type
_entity_poly.pdbx_seq_one_letter_code
_entity_poly.pdbx_strand_id
1 'polypeptide(L)'
;MKKWLGGLMALVFGVLVSIAIAANLPETVKIEHQYTKKKKGPVVLSHKKHAEDYKIACTECHHKWKKEEAKQPKKCSDCHKEKKEGKTLGLKRAFHKNCMGCHKELKKQGKPTGPTTKCNQCHQKKS
;
A
#
# COMPACT_ATOMS: atom_id res chain seq x y z
N MET A 1 51.71 33.70 4.61
CA MET A 1 50.77 33.63 5.75
C MET A 1 49.36 33.99 5.29
N LYS A 2 48.49 33.01 5.05
CA LYS A 2 47.06 33.05 5.44
C LYS A 2 46.44 31.70 5.09
N LYS A 3 46.15 30.95 6.15
CA LYS A 3 45.50 29.65 6.11
C LYS A 3 44.03 29.91 5.77
N TRP A 4 43.48 29.22 4.77
CA TRP A 4 42.02 29.13 4.64
C TRP A 4 41.61 27.67 4.50
N LEU A 5 41.42 27.09 5.68
CA LEU A 5 40.82 25.80 5.96
C LEU A 5 39.31 25.98 5.75
N GLY A 6 38.78 25.64 4.57
CA GLY A 6 37.38 25.92 4.25
C GLY A 6 36.92 25.22 2.99
N GLY A 7 36.68 23.92 3.06
CA GLY A 7 36.16 23.18 1.90
C GLY A 7 35.76 21.73 2.16
N LEU A 8 35.94 21.20 3.37
CA LEU A 8 35.56 19.83 3.74
C LEU A 8 34.16 19.73 4.37
N MET A 9 33.41 20.83 4.46
CA MET A 9 32.05 20.88 5.05
C MET A 9 30.90 20.86 4.03
N ALA A 10 31.16 20.64 2.74
CA ALA A 10 30.08 20.60 1.74
C ALA A 10 29.52 19.19 1.45
N LEU A 11 30.18 18.11 1.91
CA LEU A 11 29.79 16.73 1.56
C LEU A 11 28.95 16.00 2.62
N VAL A 12 28.68 16.61 3.78
CA VAL A 12 27.93 15.94 4.87
C VAL A 12 26.42 16.25 4.84
N PHE A 13 26.00 17.33 4.17
CA PHE A 13 24.57 17.72 4.12
C PHE A 13 23.76 17.01 3.02
N GLY A 14 24.40 16.45 1.98
CA GLY A 14 23.71 15.80 0.87
C GLY A 14 23.21 14.38 1.16
N VAL A 15 23.72 13.73 2.21
CA VAL A 15 23.45 12.30 2.47
C VAL A 15 22.29 12.07 3.45
N LEU A 16 21.87 13.09 4.22
CA LEU A 16 20.88 12.90 5.30
C LEU A 16 19.40 12.96 4.87
N VAL A 17 19.09 13.44 3.67
CA VAL A 17 17.67 13.60 3.24
C VAL A 17 17.04 12.29 2.73
N SER A 18 17.83 11.26 2.42
CA SER A 18 17.32 10.03 1.81
C SER A 18 16.70 9.01 2.80
N ILE A 19 16.87 9.20 4.11
CA ILE A 19 16.54 8.15 5.11
C ILE A 19 15.09 8.23 5.62
N ALA A 20 14.38 9.35 5.44
CA ALA A 20 13.11 9.59 6.15
C ALA A 20 11.88 8.83 5.60
N ILE A 21 11.94 8.23 4.41
CA ILE A 21 10.74 7.59 3.80
C ILE A 21 10.47 6.19 4.37
N ALA A 22 11.50 5.48 4.86
CA ALA A 22 11.37 4.10 5.32
C ALA A 22 10.63 3.95 6.67
N ALA A 23 10.63 4.98 7.52
CA ALA A 23 10.17 4.87 8.91
C ALA A 23 8.64 4.73 9.10
N ASN A 24 7.82 4.94 8.06
CA ASN A 24 6.37 5.07 8.20
C ASN A 24 5.53 3.98 7.49
N LEU A 25 6.13 2.87 7.05
CA LEU A 25 5.38 1.79 6.42
C LEU A 25 4.91 0.77 7.48
N PRO A 26 3.60 0.63 7.76
CA PRO A 26 3.13 -0.41 8.66
C PRO A 26 3.36 -1.77 8.01
N GLU A 27 4.20 -2.62 8.62
CA GLU A 27 4.58 -3.92 8.06
C GLU A 27 3.35 -4.77 7.70
N THR A 28 2.38 -4.81 8.61
CA THR A 28 1.11 -5.52 8.43
C THR A 28 -0.06 -4.63 8.83
N VAL A 29 -1.11 -4.62 8.01
CA VAL A 29 -2.36 -3.92 8.29
C VAL A 29 -3.54 -4.87 8.23
N LYS A 30 -4.48 -4.67 9.16
CA LYS A 30 -5.76 -5.38 9.19
C LYS A 30 -6.80 -4.55 8.47
N ILE A 31 -7.22 -4.99 7.29
CA ILE A 31 -8.26 -4.33 6.50
C ILE A 31 -9.63 -4.78 7.04
N GLU A 32 -10.23 -3.87 7.81
CA GLU A 32 -11.62 -3.95 8.24
C GLU A 32 -12.44 -2.82 7.63
N HIS A 33 -13.74 -3.03 7.51
CA HIS A 33 -14.67 -1.98 7.11
C HIS A 33 -15.54 -1.56 8.29
N GLN A 34 -15.88 -0.26 8.34
CA GLN A 34 -16.73 0.34 9.36
C GLN A 34 -18.22 0.02 9.22
N TYR A 35 -18.65 -0.63 8.13
CA TYR A 35 -20.06 -0.95 7.89
C TYR A 35 -20.57 -2.05 8.83
N THR A 36 -21.80 -1.87 9.31
CA THR A 36 -22.46 -2.73 10.32
C THR A 36 -22.62 -4.18 9.86
N LYS A 37 -22.84 -4.41 8.57
CA LYS A 37 -23.01 -5.76 7.99
C LYS A 37 -21.67 -6.38 7.58
N LYS A 38 -20.88 -6.82 8.56
CA LYS A 38 -19.64 -7.58 8.31
C LYS A 38 -19.94 -9.01 7.81
N LYS A 39 -20.12 -9.22 6.51
CA LYS A 39 -20.37 -10.56 5.93
C LYS A 39 -19.14 -11.47 5.86
N LYS A 40 -17.95 -10.88 5.87
CA LYS A 40 -16.65 -11.58 5.84
C LYS A 40 -15.76 -11.03 6.95
N GLY A 41 -14.80 -11.82 7.39
CA GLY A 41 -13.82 -11.36 8.36
C GLY A 41 -12.75 -10.46 7.74
N PRO A 42 -11.84 -9.94 8.58
CA PRO A 42 -10.77 -9.05 8.18
C PRO A 42 -9.86 -9.70 7.14
N VAL A 43 -9.21 -8.86 6.33
CA VAL A 43 -8.11 -9.28 5.46
C VAL A 43 -6.82 -8.70 6.04
N VAL A 44 -5.85 -9.57 6.30
CA VAL A 44 -4.51 -9.13 6.75
C VAL A 44 -3.64 -8.91 5.52
N LEU A 45 -3.11 -7.71 5.35
CA LEU A 45 -2.22 -7.33 4.26
C LEU A 45 -0.84 -7.02 4.82
N SER A 46 0.20 -7.63 4.27
CA SER A 46 1.59 -7.25 4.55
C SER A 46 2.08 -6.25 3.50
N HIS A 47 2.42 -5.03 3.91
CA HIS A 47 3.06 -4.07 3.01
C HIS A 47 4.46 -4.51 2.65
N LYS A 48 5.23 -5.08 3.59
CA LYS A 48 6.58 -5.59 3.36
C LYS A 48 6.60 -6.60 2.20
N LYS A 49 5.72 -7.60 2.21
CA LYS A 49 5.63 -8.57 1.09
C LYS A 49 5.36 -7.89 -0.24
N HIS A 50 4.42 -6.94 -0.29
CA HIS A 50 4.04 -6.32 -1.56
C HIS A 50 5.10 -5.31 -2.03
N ALA A 51 5.56 -4.40 -1.17
CA ALA A 51 6.46 -3.33 -1.54
C ALA A 51 7.93 -3.77 -1.61
N GLU A 52 8.39 -4.59 -0.67
CA GLU A 52 9.80 -4.97 -0.57
C GLU A 52 10.08 -6.31 -1.28
N ASP A 53 9.33 -7.37 -0.99
CA ASP A 53 9.63 -8.69 -1.56
C ASP A 53 9.20 -8.76 -3.03
N TYR A 54 8.00 -8.28 -3.34
CA TYR A 54 7.42 -8.31 -4.69
C TYR A 54 7.62 -7.02 -5.50
N LYS A 55 8.27 -6.00 -4.91
CA LYS A 55 8.60 -4.73 -5.56
C LYS A 55 7.40 -4.02 -6.22
N ILE A 56 6.21 -4.17 -5.65
CA ILE A 56 5.00 -3.51 -6.13
C ILE A 56 5.06 -2.04 -5.73
N ALA A 57 4.91 -1.14 -6.70
CA ALA A 57 4.96 0.29 -6.44
C ALA A 57 3.78 0.74 -5.55
N CYS A 58 4.02 1.71 -4.67
CA CYS A 58 3.00 2.22 -3.75
C CYS A 58 1.74 2.72 -4.50
N THR A 59 1.93 3.25 -5.70
CA THR A 59 0.89 3.80 -6.58
C THR A 59 0.00 2.73 -7.22
N GLU A 60 0.41 1.45 -7.23
CA GLU A 60 -0.43 0.35 -7.72
C GLU A 60 -1.69 0.17 -6.86
N CYS A 61 -1.56 0.39 -5.55
CA CYS A 61 -2.67 0.35 -4.60
C CYS A 61 -3.15 1.76 -4.24
N HIS A 62 -2.22 2.65 -3.89
CA HIS A 62 -2.52 4.04 -3.56
C HIS A 62 -2.54 4.89 -4.83
N HIS A 63 -3.45 4.57 -5.74
CA HIS A 63 -3.54 5.11 -7.10
C HIS A 63 -3.92 6.61 -7.20
N LYS A 64 -4.05 7.31 -6.06
CA LYS A 64 -4.21 8.77 -5.96
C LYS A 64 -3.14 9.43 -5.09
N TRP A 65 -2.22 8.63 -4.55
CA TRP A 65 -1.14 9.13 -3.73
C TRP A 65 -0.03 9.69 -4.63
N LYS A 66 0.54 10.80 -4.20
CA LYS A 66 1.66 11.48 -4.83
C LYS A 66 2.79 11.56 -3.84
N LYS A 67 3.95 11.02 -4.20
CA LYS A 67 5.11 10.94 -3.31
C LYS A 67 5.63 12.33 -2.95
N GLU A 68 5.49 13.28 -3.87
CA GLU A 68 5.96 14.67 -3.78
C GLU A 68 5.21 15.46 -2.70
N GLU A 69 3.99 15.05 -2.35
CA GLU A 69 3.20 15.73 -1.33
C GLU A 69 3.64 15.40 0.11
N ALA A 70 4.62 14.49 0.30
CA ALA A 70 5.13 14.03 1.59
C ALA A 70 4.05 13.59 2.61
N LYS A 71 2.83 13.31 2.13
CA LYS A 71 1.69 12.87 2.95
C LYS A 71 1.64 11.37 3.02
N GLN A 72 1.13 10.82 4.12
CA GLN A 72 0.78 9.41 4.17
C GLN A 72 -0.37 9.09 3.21
N PRO A 73 -0.37 7.92 2.56
CA PRO A 73 -1.47 7.53 1.69
C PRO A 73 -2.75 7.29 2.50
N LYS A 74 -3.89 7.67 1.91
CA LYS A 74 -5.21 7.49 2.52
C LYS A 74 -5.69 6.04 2.43
N LYS A 75 -6.61 5.65 3.32
CA LYS A 75 -7.26 4.33 3.28
C LYS A 75 -8.26 4.28 2.13
N CYS A 76 -8.50 3.10 1.58
CA CYS A 76 -9.50 2.93 0.53
C CYS A 76 -10.89 3.38 0.97
N SER A 77 -11.26 3.17 2.25
CA SER A 77 -12.56 3.54 2.84
C SER A 77 -12.78 5.05 2.94
N ASP A 78 -11.72 5.85 2.83
CA ASP A 78 -11.82 7.31 2.92
C ASP A 78 -12.56 7.86 1.69
N CYS A 79 -12.35 7.24 0.52
CA CYS A 79 -13.01 7.61 -0.74
C CYS A 79 -14.00 6.56 -1.25
N HIS A 80 -13.66 5.27 -1.19
CA HIS A 80 -14.54 4.18 -1.62
C HIS A 80 -15.52 3.82 -0.50
N LYS A 81 -16.78 4.29 -0.60
CA LYS A 81 -17.85 3.99 0.36
C LYS A 81 -18.48 2.62 0.12
N GLU A 82 -19.45 2.22 0.94
CA GLU A 82 -20.06 0.88 0.84
C GLU A 82 -20.64 0.64 -0.55
N LYS A 83 -21.34 1.64 -1.07
CA LYS A 83 -21.94 1.67 -2.40
C LYS A 83 -21.09 2.53 -3.33
N LYS A 84 -21.33 2.35 -4.64
CA LYS A 84 -20.72 3.18 -5.68
C LYS A 84 -21.28 4.60 -5.57
N GLU A 85 -20.41 5.60 -5.71
CA GLU A 85 -20.77 7.02 -5.73
C GLU A 85 -20.18 7.68 -6.98
N GLY A 86 -21.03 8.09 -7.92
CA GLY A 86 -20.60 8.63 -9.21
C GLY A 86 -19.64 7.68 -9.94
N LYS A 87 -18.41 8.13 -10.20
CA LYS A 87 -17.35 7.34 -10.85
C LYS A 87 -16.54 6.50 -9.85
N THR A 88 -16.72 6.70 -8.54
CA THR A 88 -15.99 5.99 -7.48
C THR A 88 -16.62 4.64 -7.18
N LEU A 89 -15.85 3.56 -7.33
CA LEU A 89 -16.32 2.21 -7.03
C LEU A 89 -16.68 2.07 -5.55
N GLY A 90 -17.67 1.23 -5.24
CA GLY A 90 -17.89 0.81 -3.85
C GLY A 90 -16.69 0.01 -3.32
N LEU A 91 -16.42 0.10 -2.01
CA LEU A 91 -15.25 -0.43 -1.32
C LEU A 91 -15.02 -1.91 -1.61
N LYS A 92 -16.08 -2.71 -1.53
CA LYS A 92 -16.04 -4.13 -1.85
C LYS A 92 -15.48 -4.34 -3.26
N ARG A 93 -15.99 -3.61 -4.25
CA ARG A 93 -15.57 -3.78 -5.64
C ARG A 93 -14.16 -3.23 -5.87
N ALA A 94 -13.77 -2.16 -5.19
CA ALA A 94 -12.42 -1.62 -5.25
C ALA A 94 -11.38 -2.69 -4.83
N PHE A 95 -11.59 -3.34 -3.68
CA PHE A 95 -10.69 -4.42 -3.24
C PHE A 95 -10.69 -5.63 -4.16
N HIS A 96 -11.86 -6.14 -4.56
CA HIS A 96 -11.92 -7.34 -5.43
C HIS A 96 -11.44 -7.06 -6.86
N LYS A 97 -11.50 -5.81 -7.33
CA LYS A 97 -10.92 -5.46 -8.62
C LYS A 97 -9.40 -5.32 -8.51
N ASN A 98 -8.90 -4.68 -7.45
CA ASN A 98 -7.47 -4.44 -7.30
C ASN A 98 -6.73 -5.71 -6.84
N CYS A 99 -6.98 -6.17 -5.62
CA CYS A 99 -6.23 -7.27 -4.99
C CYS A 99 -6.41 -8.58 -5.77
N MET A 100 -7.66 -9.00 -5.96
CA MET A 100 -7.96 -10.26 -6.63
C MET A 100 -7.70 -10.17 -8.15
N GLY A 101 -7.82 -8.98 -8.75
CA GLY A 101 -7.51 -8.77 -10.17
C GLY A 101 -6.02 -8.95 -10.46
N CYS A 102 -5.16 -8.24 -9.72
CA CYS A 102 -3.71 -8.38 -9.83
C CYS A 102 -3.28 -9.83 -9.59
N HIS A 103 -3.79 -10.47 -8.54
CA HIS A 103 -3.44 -11.87 -8.25
C HIS A 103 -3.86 -12.83 -9.37
N LYS A 104 -5.05 -12.64 -9.94
CA LYS A 104 -5.51 -13.47 -11.07
C LYS A 104 -4.63 -13.29 -12.30
N GLU A 105 -4.19 -12.07 -12.55
CA GLU A 105 -3.34 -11.76 -13.70
C GLU A 105 -1.95 -12.38 -13.54
N LEU A 106 -1.33 -12.23 -12.36
CA LEU A 106 -0.08 -12.91 -12.03
C LEU A 106 -0.20 -14.44 -12.15
N LYS A 107 -1.32 -15.02 -11.69
CA LYS A 107 -1.58 -16.45 -11.83
C LYS A 107 -1.61 -16.90 -13.29
N LYS A 108 -2.25 -16.14 -14.19
CA LYS A 108 -2.27 -16.45 -15.63
C LYS A 108 -0.88 -16.39 -16.25
N GLN A 109 -0.03 -15.49 -15.76
CA GLN A 109 1.36 -15.35 -16.18
C GLN A 109 2.28 -16.42 -15.58
N GLY A 110 1.77 -17.37 -14.79
CA GLY A 110 2.58 -18.38 -14.10
C GLY A 110 3.46 -17.82 -12.98
N LYS A 111 3.22 -16.59 -12.52
CA LYS A 111 4.01 -15.93 -11.48
C LYS A 111 3.49 -16.28 -10.08
N PRO A 112 4.36 -16.30 -9.05
CA PRO A 112 3.93 -16.38 -7.67
C PRO A 112 2.93 -15.27 -7.34
N THR A 113 1.84 -15.64 -6.67
CA THR A 113 0.77 -14.70 -6.34
C THR A 113 0.03 -15.12 -5.08
N GLY A 114 -0.63 -14.15 -4.44
CA GLY A 114 -1.59 -14.42 -3.39
C GLY A 114 -2.90 -15.04 -3.92
N PRO A 115 -3.90 -15.22 -3.03
CA PRO A 115 -5.13 -15.92 -3.35
C PRO A 115 -5.97 -15.25 -4.43
N THR A 116 -6.60 -16.05 -5.29
CA THR A 116 -7.30 -15.55 -6.49
C THR A 116 -8.82 -15.74 -6.49
N THR A 117 -9.36 -16.71 -5.74
CA THR A 117 -10.77 -17.12 -5.90
C THR A 117 -11.47 -17.53 -4.61
N LYS A 118 -10.79 -18.23 -3.69
CA LYS A 118 -11.42 -18.70 -2.45
C LYS A 118 -11.52 -17.54 -1.44
N CYS A 119 -12.75 -17.18 -1.07
CA CYS A 119 -13.03 -16.03 -0.19
C CYS A 119 -12.26 -16.11 1.14
N ASN A 120 -12.18 -17.30 1.72
CA ASN A 120 -11.54 -17.56 3.02
C ASN A 120 -10.01 -17.57 2.98
N GLN A 121 -9.39 -17.57 1.79
CA GLN A 121 -7.95 -17.43 1.68
C GLN A 121 -7.48 -15.98 1.86
N CYS A 122 -8.36 -15.00 1.65
CA CYS A 122 -8.11 -13.60 2.01
C CYS A 122 -8.84 -13.20 3.29
N HIS A 123 -10.12 -13.55 3.40
CA HIS A 123 -10.94 -13.22 4.56
C HIS A 123 -10.77 -14.25 5.66
N GLN A 124 -10.01 -13.89 6.69
CA GLN A 124 -9.84 -14.75 7.86
C GLN A 124 -11.19 -14.94 8.57
N LYS A 125 -11.35 -16.06 9.30
CA LYS A 125 -12.49 -16.22 10.20
C LYS A 125 -12.49 -15.05 11.17
N LYS A 126 -13.68 -14.52 11.48
CA LYS A 126 -13.80 -13.53 12.54
C LYS A 126 -13.33 -14.21 13.83
N SER A 127 -12.25 -13.71 14.40
CA SER A 127 -11.86 -13.97 15.78
C SER A 127 -12.86 -13.32 16.71
#